data_AF-A0A1V1P2W9-F1
#
_entry.id   AF-A0A1V1P2W9-F1
#
_cell.length_a   1.000
_cell.length_b   1.000
_cell.length_c   1.000
_cell.angle_alpha   90.00
_cell.angle_beta   90.00
_cell.angle_gamma   90.00
#
_symmetry.space_group_name_H-M   'P 1'
#
loop_
_entity.id
_entity.type
_entity.pdbx_description
1 polymer ?
#
loop_
_entity_poly.entity_id
_entity_poly.type
_entity_poly.pdbx_seq_one_letter_code
_entity_poly.pdbx_strand_id
1 'polypeptide(L)'
;MNSIIEQLIADFQETKLPELIRRNVKIPWLDNKIDTVIGIRRSGKTWFLFQVMSDLLAKGYPVESILYLNFEDERLLPILVSDLHLITDSYYRRYPLMRDHKCFFL
;
A
#
# COMPACT_ATOMS: atom_id res chain seq x y z
N MET A 1 3.48 -14.94 11.68
CA MET A 1 3.03 -14.29 10.43
C MET A 1 2.02 -13.18 10.69
N ASN A 2 0.86 -13.46 11.27
CA ASN A 2 -0.18 -12.45 11.53
C ASN A 2 0.35 -11.18 12.26
N SER A 3 1.07 -11.35 13.38
CA SER A 3 1.66 -10.23 14.12
C SER A 3 2.66 -9.39 13.31
N ILE A 4 3.38 -10.01 12.38
CA ILE A 4 4.36 -9.34 11.51
C ILE A 4 3.62 -8.47 10.49
N ILE A 5 2.58 -9.00 9.87
CA ILE A 5 1.75 -8.26 8.92
C ILE A 5 1.05 -7.09 9.63
N GLU A 6 0.53 -7.31 10.84
CA GLU A 6 -0.06 -6.23 11.66
C GLU A 6 0.95 -5.12 11.97
N GLN A 7 2.19 -5.48 12.32
CA GLN A 7 3.28 -4.53 12.53
C GLN A 7 3.62 -3.77 11.25
N LEU A 8 3.79 -4.46 10.12
CA LEU A 8 4.11 -3.83 8.84
C LEU A 8 3.05 -2.81 8.40
N ILE A 9 1.77 -3.14 8.58
CA ILE A 9 0.66 -2.24 8.30
C ILE A 9 0.71 -1.02 9.24
N ALA A 10 0.97 -1.24 10.54
CA ALA A 10 1.09 -0.16 11.52
C ALA A 10 2.27 0.78 11.21
N ASP A 11 3.45 0.21 10.94
CA ASP A 11 4.68 0.93 10.62
C ASP A 11 4.43 1.88 9.42
N PHE A 12 3.76 1.39 8.38
CA PHE A 12 3.44 2.20 7.21
C PHE A 12 2.49 3.35 7.53
N GLN A 13 1.44 3.10 8.33
CA GLN A 13 0.43 4.09 8.70
C GLN A 13 1.01 5.25 9.52
N GLU A 14 2.05 4.98 10.31
CA GLU A 14 2.74 6.00 11.13
C GLU A 14 3.86 6.72 10.35
N THR A 15 4.30 6.15 9.23
CA THR A 15 5.40 6.70 8.44
C THR A 15 4.94 7.90 7.62
N LYS A 16 5.63 9.03 7.78
CA LYS A 16 5.45 10.19 6.88
C LYS A 16 6.02 9.87 5.51
N LEU A 17 5.24 10.14 4.47
CA LEU A 17 5.73 10.05 3.09
C LEU A 17 6.89 11.04 2.89
N PRO A 18 7.97 10.63 2.19
CA PRO A 18 9.12 11.50 1.94
C PRO A 18 8.77 12.66 1.00
N GLU A 19 9.58 13.72 0.99
CA GLU A 19 9.48 14.76 -0.05
C GLU A 19 9.90 14.21 -1.41
N LEU A 20 9.01 14.32 -2.40
CA LEU A 20 9.12 13.64 -3.70
C LEU A 20 9.37 14.64 -4.83
N ILE A 21 10.16 14.26 -5.82
CA ILE A 21 10.12 14.89 -7.15
C ILE A 21 9.02 14.20 -7.96
N ARG A 22 8.01 14.98 -8.37
CA ARG A 22 6.87 14.44 -9.10
C ARG A 22 7.24 13.96 -10.50
N ARG A 23 6.81 12.75 -10.84
CA ARG A 23 6.81 12.20 -12.20
C ARG A 23 5.57 12.68 -12.95
N ASN A 24 5.76 13.02 -14.22
CA ASN A 24 4.66 13.32 -15.13
C ASN A 24 4.01 12.03 -15.67
N VAL A 25 3.53 11.19 -14.77
CA VAL A 25 2.82 9.93 -15.06
C VAL A 25 1.66 9.84 -14.08
N LYS A 26 0.54 9.24 -14.51
CA LYS A 26 -0.64 9.02 -13.68
C LYS A 26 -1.05 7.56 -13.74
N ILE A 27 -1.57 7.05 -12.63
CA ILE A 27 -2.29 5.78 -12.60
C ILE A 27 -3.67 6.00 -13.24
N PRO A 28 -4.12 5.16 -14.18
CA PRO A 28 -5.38 5.35 -14.87
C PRO A 28 -6.60 4.96 -14.02
N TRP A 29 -6.44 4.15 -12.96
CA TRP A 29 -7.52 3.74 -12.04
C TRP A 29 -8.69 3.07 -12.77
N LEU A 30 -8.36 2.11 -13.64
CA LEU A 30 -9.35 1.39 -14.43
C LEU A 30 -10.20 0.48 -13.53
N ASP A 31 -11.52 0.60 -13.63
CA ASP A 31 -12.44 -0.23 -12.85
C ASP A 31 -12.24 -1.72 -13.16
N ASN A 32 -12.25 -2.54 -12.11
CA ASN A 32 -12.07 -4.00 -12.17
C ASN A 32 -10.74 -4.44 -12.81
N LYS A 33 -9.70 -3.59 -12.79
CA LYS A 33 -8.35 -3.89 -13.29
C LYS A 33 -7.29 -3.52 -12.24
N ILE A 34 -6.16 -4.21 -12.33
CA ILE A 34 -4.98 -3.93 -11.52
C ILE A 34 -4.04 -3.04 -12.33
N ASP A 35 -3.68 -1.88 -11.77
CA ASP A 35 -2.67 -1.01 -12.33
C ASP A 35 -1.28 -1.51 -11.93
N THR A 36 -0.39 -1.71 -12.92
CA THR A 36 0.96 -2.25 -12.68
C THR A 36 2.04 -1.27 -13.08
N VAL A 37 2.95 -0.97 -12.17
CA VAL A 37 4.12 -0.10 -12.42
C VAL A 37 5.35 -0.97 -12.71
N ILE A 38 5.78 -1.00 -13.97
CA ILE A 38 6.94 -1.79 -14.43
C ILE A 38 8.15 -0.91 -14.77
N GLY A 39 9.34 -1.48 -14.68
CA GLY A 39 10.58 -0.81 -15.05
C GLY A 39 11.83 -1.37 -14.37
N ILE A 40 13.00 -0.96 -14.83
CA ILE A 40 14.30 -1.45 -14.34
C ILE A 40 14.52 -1.18 -12.83
N ARG A 41 15.43 -1.91 -12.19
CA ARG A 41 15.83 -1.68 -10.79
C ARG A 41 16.32 -0.23 -10.61
N ARG A 42 16.01 0.40 -9.48
CA ARG A 42 16.35 1.81 -9.15
C ARG A 42 15.77 2.89 -10.08
N SER A 43 14.77 2.56 -10.91
CA SER A 43 14.05 3.56 -11.72
C SER A 43 13.03 4.42 -10.95
N GLY A 44 12.94 4.30 -9.61
CA GLY A 44 12.02 5.09 -8.79
C GLY A 44 10.56 4.61 -8.79
N LYS A 45 10.31 3.31 -8.97
CA LYS A 45 8.94 2.76 -8.94
C LYS A 45 8.26 2.96 -7.58
N THR A 46 8.94 2.62 -6.49
CA THR A 46 8.45 2.84 -5.12
C THR A 46 8.17 4.33 -4.85
N TRP A 47 9.06 5.21 -5.33
CA TRP A 47 8.86 6.66 -5.25
C TRP A 47 7.61 7.13 -6.00
N PHE A 48 7.29 6.50 -7.14
CA PHE A 48 6.04 6.77 -7.84
C PHE A 48 4.81 6.28 -7.07
N LEU A 49 4.88 5.13 -6.39
CA LEU A 49 3.79 4.68 -5.51
C LEU A 49 3.57 5.66 -4.34
N PHE A 50 4.64 6.20 -3.75
CA PHE A 50 4.53 7.24 -2.72
C PHE A 50 3.92 8.55 -3.25
N GLN A 51 4.22 8.93 -4.50
CA GLN A 51 3.53 10.02 -5.17
C GLN A 51 2.02 9.75 -5.30
N VAL A 52 1.64 8.54 -5.70
CA VAL A 52 0.23 8.16 -5.81
C VAL A 52 -0.46 8.25 -4.45
N MET A 53 0.18 7.76 -3.38
CA MET A 53 -0.35 7.87 -2.02
C MET A 53 -0.51 9.34 -1.60
N SER A 54 0.50 10.17 -1.86
CA SER A 54 0.44 11.62 -1.58
C SER A 54 -0.72 12.28 -2.33
N ASP A 55 -0.96 11.90 -3.59
CA ASP A 55 -2.07 12.40 -4.40
C ASP A 55 -3.44 11.93 -3.87
N LEU A 56 -3.53 10.72 -3.29
CA LEU A 56 -4.75 10.23 -2.62
C LEU A 56 -5.03 10.99 -1.33
N LEU A 57 -4.03 11.18 -0.47
CA LEU A 57 -4.15 11.96 0.76
C LEU A 57 -4.55 13.41 0.46
N ALA A 58 -3.96 14.03 -0.58
CA ALA A 58 -4.31 15.38 -1.01
C ALA A 58 -5.74 15.51 -1.54
N LYS A 59 -6.37 14.41 -1.98
CA LYS A 59 -7.79 14.36 -2.36
C LYS A 59 -8.73 14.19 -1.16
N GLY A 60 -8.20 14.08 0.06
CA GLY A 60 -8.98 13.93 1.28
C GLY A 60 -9.30 12.49 1.66
N TYR A 61 -8.66 11.49 1.02
CA TYR A 61 -8.77 10.11 1.49
C TYR A 61 -7.99 9.94 2.79
N PRO A 62 -8.57 9.27 3.80
CA PRO A 62 -7.89 9.02 5.07
C PRO A 62 -6.72 8.04 4.85
N VAL A 63 -5.66 8.15 5.65
CA VAL A 63 -4.48 7.26 5.53
C VAL A 63 -4.87 5.80 5.78
N GLU A 64 -5.87 5.57 6.62
CA GLU A 64 -6.45 4.27 6.93
C GLU A 64 -7.04 3.60 5.69
N SER A 65 -7.47 4.35 4.67
CA SER A 65 -7.99 3.81 3.40
C SER A 65 -6.89 3.34 2.44
N ILE A 66 -5.62 3.54 2.78
CA ILE A 66 -4.46 3.19 1.97
C ILE A 66 -3.73 2.02 2.64
N LEU A 67 -3.71 0.87 1.98
CA LEU A 67 -2.94 -0.29 2.37
C LEU A 67 -1.73 -0.42 1.44
N TYR A 68 -0.53 -0.39 2.02
CA TYR A 68 0.72 -0.65 1.32
C TYR A 68 1.51 -1.72 2.07
N LEU A 69 2.04 -2.69 1.33
CA LEU A 69 2.90 -3.74 1.88
C LEU A 69 4.12 -3.96 0.98
N ASN A 70 5.31 -3.81 1.55
CA ASN A 70 6.55 -4.12 0.85
C ASN A 70 6.87 -5.62 0.95
N PHE A 71 6.61 -6.38 -0.10
CA PHE A 71 6.92 -7.82 -0.15
C PHE A 71 8.42 -8.15 -0.15
N GLU A 72 9.30 -7.16 -0.31
CA GLU A 72 10.75 -7.34 -0.19
C GLU A 72 11.24 -7.24 1.28
N ASP A 73 10.35 -6.98 2.24
CA ASP A 73 10.70 -6.94 3.66
C ASP A 73 11.03 -8.35 4.17
N GLU A 74 12.24 -8.54 4.69
CA GLU A 74 12.75 -9.82 5.17
C GLU A 74 11.91 -10.42 6.30
N ARG A 75 11.20 -9.58 7.07
CA ARG A 75 10.32 -10.04 8.16
C ARG A 75 9.18 -10.90 7.65
N LEU A 76 8.79 -10.75 6.38
CA LEU A 76 7.74 -11.57 5.77
C LEU A 76 8.22 -12.99 5.47
N LEU A 77 9.52 -13.29 5.50
CA LEU A 77 10.01 -14.62 5.10
C LEU A 77 9.94 -15.65 6.25
N PRO A 78 9.45 -16.87 6.00
CA PRO A 78 8.78 -17.34 4.77
C PRO A 78 7.29 -16.99 4.76
N ILE A 79 6.81 -16.29 3.72
CA ILE A 79 5.37 -16.09 3.49
C ILE A 79 4.87 -17.13 2.49
N LEU A 80 3.78 -17.82 2.86
CA LEU A 80 3.13 -18.79 1.99
C LEU A 80 1.91 -18.18 1.30
N VAL A 81 1.47 -18.80 0.20
CA VAL A 81 0.21 -18.42 -0.46
C VAL A 81 -0.97 -18.50 0.51
N SER A 82 -0.96 -19.50 1.39
CA SER A 82 -1.96 -19.65 2.44
C SER A 82 -1.95 -18.52 3.45
N ASP A 83 -0.89 -17.70 3.54
CA ASP A 83 -0.81 -16.58 4.49
C ASP A 83 -1.32 -15.26 3.90
N LEU A 84 -1.53 -15.17 2.58
CA LEU A 84 -1.89 -13.89 1.92
C LEU A 84 -3.23 -13.33 2.39
N HIS A 85 -4.17 -14.19 2.80
CA HIS A 85 -5.46 -13.76 3.38
C HIS A 85 -5.28 -12.95 4.68
N LEU A 86 -4.17 -13.18 5.40
CA LEU A 86 -3.87 -12.46 6.63
C LEU A 86 -3.65 -10.97 6.38
N ILE A 87 -3.21 -10.56 5.19
CA ILE A 87 -2.99 -9.15 4.84
C ILE A 87 -4.31 -8.38 4.94
N THR A 88 -5.35 -8.87 4.25
CA THR A 88 -6.69 -8.28 4.29
C THR A 88 -7.33 -8.41 5.66
N ASP A 89 -7.18 -9.56 6.32
CA ASP A 89 -7.80 -9.80 7.63
C ASP A 89 -7.23 -8.88 8.69
N SER A 90 -5.90 -8.71 8.74
CA SER A 90 -5.21 -7.83 9.68
C SER A 90 -5.53 -6.36 9.40
N TYR A 91 -5.58 -5.97 8.12
CA TYR A 91 -5.97 -4.62 7.73
C TYR A 91 -7.39 -4.25 8.19
N TYR A 92 -8.38 -5.08 7.88
CA TYR A 92 -9.77 -4.82 8.27
C TYR A 92 -10.06 -5.09 9.75
N ARG A 93 -9.25 -5.89 10.44
CA ARG A 93 -9.30 -6.00 11.91
C ARG A 93 -8.86 -4.70 12.57
N ARG A 94 -7.82 -4.06 12.04
CA ARG A 94 -7.31 -2.77 12.54
C ARG A 94 -8.22 -1.60 12.19
N TYR A 95 -8.77 -1.59 10.97
CA TYR A 95 -9.66 -0.53 10.49
C TYR A 95 -11.03 -1.08 10.03
N PRO A 96 -11.90 -1.54 10.95
CA PRO A 96 -13.18 -2.16 10.59
C PRO A 96 -14.08 -1.27 9.73
N LEU A 97 -14.08 0.04 9.99
CA LEU A 97 -14.88 1.02 9.25
C LEU A 97 -14.51 1.09 7.77
N MET A 98 -13.27 0.76 7.40
CA MET A 98 -12.81 0.79 6.01
C MET A 98 -13.50 -0.25 5.11
N ARG A 99 -14.23 -1.23 5.68
CA ARG A 99 -15.05 -2.16 4.88
C ARG A 99 -16.15 -1.46 4.07
N ASP A 100 -16.66 -0.35 4.57
CA ASP A 100 -17.75 0.42 3.93
C ASP A 100 -17.22 1.63 3.13
N HIS A 101 -15.90 1.75 3.02
CA HIS A 101 -15.23 2.85 2.32
C HIS A 101 -14.41 2.36 1.13
N LYS A 102 -14.21 3.26 0.16
CA LYS A 102 -13.29 3.00 -0.94
C LYS A 102 -11.86 2.95 -0.40
N CYS A 103 -11.21 1.81 -0.57
CA CYS A 103 -9.83 1.56 -0.16
C CYS A 103 -8.91 1.42 -1.37
N PHE A 104 -7.64 1.73 -1.17
CA PHE A 104 -6.58 1.66 -2.18
C PHE A 104 -5.49 0.71 -1.69
N PHE A 105 -5.25 -0.34 -2.46
CA PHE A 105 -4.26 -1.37 -2.17
C PHE A 105 -3.10 -1.14 -3.13
N LEU A 106 -1.94 -0.70 -2.60
CA LEU A 106 -0.75 -0.33 -3.36
C LEU A 106 0.43 -1.27 -3.11
#